data_AF-A0A1V6EC71-F1
#
_entry.id   AF-A0A1V6EC71-F1
#
_cell.length_a   1.000
_cell.length_b   1.000
_cell.length_c   1.000
_cell.angle_alpha   90.00
_cell.angle_beta   90.00
_cell.angle_gamma   90.00
#
_symmetry.space_group_name_H-M   'P 1'
#
loop_
_entity.id
_entity.type
_entity.pdbx_description
1 polymer ?
#
loop_
_entity_poly.entity_id
_entity_poly.type
_entity_poly.pdbx_seq_one_letter_code
_entity_poly.pdbx_strand_id
1 'polypeptide(L)'
;MGFSARHAEVVRPEEDTLVRTNHYVTEDMQAREVGPHPFQQNTRGRFQRLTELLEEKRGALTPEDGPALLGDCIDPFEGRKRVVGNIVAAMNNVQSVVLSPEDDALWMAHGDYPVCLNDRFRGFRISALWEGDENQDDIDDLPGGGQLDATERAALFEYEEAWSAYLDQLDTSKAVFHLLRATELLPGEPTFPRMAGLLLLKEKLYARALPLLLQNTEYDYRDPVMRAEAYIWVGRCLDLLGLREEAVKHYAIAAGLNAPPVSAAGVRHWQIPFKAWQLLNIAPEFIVGTALAKF
;
A
#
# COMPACT_ATOMS: atom_id res chain seq x y z
N MET A 1 1.73 -1.15 -15.71
CA MET A 1 2.97 -0.35 -15.59
C MET A 1 3.81 -0.59 -16.82
N GLY A 2 4.32 0.46 -17.45
CA GLY A 2 5.27 0.36 -18.55
C GLY A 2 6.61 0.95 -18.09
N PHE A 3 7.66 0.12 -18.15
CA PHE A 3 9.03 0.53 -17.90
C PHE A 3 9.81 0.48 -19.22
N SER A 4 10.72 1.42 -19.44
CA SER A 4 11.55 1.46 -20.64
C SER A 4 12.56 0.30 -20.63
N ALA A 5 12.44 -0.63 -21.57
CA ALA A 5 13.39 -1.74 -21.74
C ALA A 5 14.60 -1.38 -22.63
N ARG A 6 14.67 -0.13 -23.13
CA ARG A 6 15.70 0.32 -24.08
C ARG A 6 16.61 1.43 -23.54
N HIS A 7 16.39 1.83 -22.30
CA HIS A 7 17.17 2.89 -21.64
C HIS A 7 17.68 2.35 -20.31
N ALA A 8 18.93 2.64 -20.00
CA ALA A 8 19.58 2.26 -18.76
C ALA A 8 20.28 3.49 -18.21
N GLU A 9 20.18 3.68 -16.90
CA GLU A 9 20.84 4.75 -16.18
C GLU A 9 21.44 4.19 -14.89
N VAL A 10 22.57 4.79 -14.48
CA VAL A 10 23.22 4.46 -13.22
C VAL A 10 22.81 5.52 -12.21
N VAL A 11 22.04 5.13 -11.20
CA VAL A 11 21.75 5.96 -10.04
C VAL A 11 22.85 5.72 -9.02
N ARG A 12 23.47 6.79 -8.52
CA ARG A 12 24.53 6.74 -7.50
C ARG A 12 23.96 7.19 -6.16
N PRO A 13 24.57 6.79 -5.04
CA PRO A 13 24.23 7.35 -3.74
C PRO A 13 24.38 8.87 -3.74
N GLU A 14 23.44 9.55 -3.09
CA GLU A 14 23.47 10.98 -2.81
C GLU A 14 23.58 11.16 -1.30
N GLU A 15 24.53 11.98 -0.85
CA GLU A 15 24.85 12.15 0.58
C GLU A 15 24.99 10.80 1.30
N ASP A 16 25.76 9.87 0.74
CA ASP A 16 26.00 8.53 1.30
C ASP A 16 24.75 7.62 1.44
N THR A 17 23.64 7.98 0.81
CA THR A 17 22.39 7.21 0.85
C THR A 17 21.87 6.90 -0.55
N LEU A 18 21.27 5.72 -0.73
CA LEU A 18 20.60 5.35 -1.97
C LEU A 18 19.29 4.64 -1.65
N VAL A 19 18.16 5.29 -1.99
CA VAL A 19 16.82 4.73 -1.83
C VAL A 19 16.25 4.35 -3.18
N ARG A 20 15.61 3.19 -3.26
CA ARG A 20 14.90 2.73 -4.47
C ARG A 20 13.62 2.01 -4.07
N THR A 21 12.54 2.34 -4.78
CA THR A 21 11.28 1.60 -4.76
C THR A 21 10.94 1.17 -6.18
N ASN A 22 9.67 1.21 -6.60
CA ASN A 22 9.21 0.68 -7.90
C ASN A 22 8.89 1.79 -8.92
N HIS A 23 9.62 2.91 -8.87
CA HIS A 23 9.51 3.99 -9.85
C HIS A 23 10.89 4.52 -10.27
N TYR A 24 10.92 5.29 -11.35
CA TYR A 24 12.14 5.97 -11.78
C TYR A 24 12.38 7.24 -10.96
N VAL A 25 13.63 7.50 -10.60
CA VAL A 25 14.01 8.68 -9.77
C VAL A 25 14.66 9.80 -10.57
N THR A 26 15.14 9.52 -11.78
CA THR A 26 15.73 10.51 -12.68
C THR A 26 14.66 11.12 -13.58
N GLU A 27 14.76 12.42 -13.87
CA GLU A 27 13.77 13.16 -14.67
C GLU A 27 13.54 12.52 -16.05
N ASP A 28 14.62 12.12 -16.72
CA ASP A 28 14.56 11.54 -18.06
C ASP A 28 13.80 10.20 -18.06
N MET A 29 14.04 9.34 -17.06
CA MET A 29 13.32 8.06 -16.96
C MET A 29 11.89 8.23 -16.44
N GLN A 30 11.64 9.19 -15.55
CA GLN A 30 10.28 9.54 -15.09
C GLN A 30 9.37 9.97 -16.24
N ALA A 31 9.89 10.72 -17.22
CA ALA A 31 9.13 11.10 -18.42
C ALA A 31 8.67 9.90 -19.26
N ARG A 32 9.27 8.72 -19.05
CA ARG A 32 8.94 7.46 -19.74
C ARG A 32 8.11 6.51 -18.88
N GLU A 33 7.81 6.88 -17.63
CA GLU A 33 7.04 6.05 -16.72
C GLU A 33 5.54 6.15 -17.02
N VAL A 34 4.89 5.00 -17.19
CA VAL A 34 3.44 4.93 -17.33
C VAL A 34 2.85 3.98 -16.31
N GLY A 35 1.98 4.49 -15.44
CA GLY A 35 1.39 3.73 -14.35
C GLY A 35 0.03 4.22 -13.91
N PRO A 36 -0.80 3.36 -13.31
CA PRO A 36 -2.00 3.83 -12.63
C PRO A 36 -1.62 4.64 -11.39
N HIS A 37 -2.37 5.70 -11.13
CA HIS A 37 -2.04 6.65 -10.06
C HIS A 37 -1.88 6.01 -8.66
N PRO A 38 -2.66 4.99 -8.23
CA PRO A 38 -2.50 4.41 -6.89
C PRO A 38 -1.16 3.69 -6.73
N PHE A 39 -0.67 3.05 -7.81
CA PHE A 39 0.65 2.44 -7.81
C PHE A 39 1.76 3.49 -7.72
N GLN A 40 1.63 4.58 -8.47
CA GLN A 40 2.57 5.70 -8.43
C GLN A 40 2.60 6.36 -7.04
N GLN A 41 1.44 6.48 -6.39
CA GLN A 41 1.35 6.99 -5.04
C GLN A 41 2.04 6.06 -4.03
N ASN A 42 1.76 4.76 -4.09
CA ASN A 42 2.38 3.77 -3.20
C ASN A 42 3.91 3.76 -3.29
N THR A 43 4.45 3.68 -4.50
CA THR A 43 5.90 3.64 -4.71
C THR A 43 6.60 4.93 -4.30
N ARG A 44 5.97 6.09 -4.50
CA ARG A 44 6.49 7.40 -4.09
C ARG A 44 6.39 7.61 -2.59
N GLY A 45 5.29 7.19 -1.96
CA GLY A 45 5.12 7.24 -0.51
C GLY A 45 6.22 6.46 0.20
N ARG A 46 6.40 5.18 -0.16
CA ARG A 46 7.47 4.35 0.43
C ARG A 46 8.86 4.95 0.22
N PHE A 47 9.11 5.55 -0.94
CA PHE A 47 10.38 6.23 -1.22
C PHE A 47 10.56 7.44 -0.29
N GLN A 48 9.58 8.33 -0.24
CA GLN A 48 9.60 9.49 0.64
C GLN A 48 9.86 9.07 2.09
N ARG A 49 9.11 8.07 2.59
CA ARG A 49 9.23 7.61 3.98
C ARG A 49 10.61 7.03 4.29
N LEU A 50 11.16 6.20 3.41
CA LEU A 50 12.52 5.66 3.57
C LEU A 50 13.58 6.75 3.52
N THR A 51 13.43 7.73 2.64
CA THR A 51 14.34 8.89 2.57
C THR A 51 14.32 9.69 3.88
N GLU A 52 13.13 10.03 4.39
CA GLU A 52 12.96 10.73 5.67
C GLU A 52 13.64 9.97 6.83
N LEU A 53 13.40 8.66 6.92
CA LEU A 53 13.98 7.83 7.99
C LEU A 53 15.51 7.71 7.91
N LEU A 54 16.07 7.61 6.69
CA LEU A 54 17.51 7.56 6.49
C LEU A 54 18.18 8.92 6.73
N GLU A 55 17.51 10.02 6.38
CA GLU A 55 17.97 11.37 6.72
C GLU A 55 18.02 11.58 8.24
N GLU A 56 17.00 11.13 8.98
CA GLU A 56 16.97 11.17 10.45
C GLU A 56 18.13 10.38 11.09
N LYS A 57 18.59 9.31 10.42
CA LYS A 57 19.65 8.41 10.87
C LYS A 57 21.01 8.67 10.22
N ARG A 58 21.15 9.78 9.49
CA ARG A 58 22.37 10.08 8.72
C ARG A 58 23.61 10.08 9.61
N GLY A 59 24.60 9.27 9.22
CA GLY A 59 25.87 9.13 9.94
C GLY A 59 25.80 8.37 11.27
N ALA A 60 24.63 7.81 11.61
CA ALA A 60 24.39 7.06 12.85
C ALA A 60 23.68 5.71 12.61
N LEU A 61 23.60 5.27 11.35
CA LEU A 61 22.91 4.04 10.96
C LEU A 61 23.69 2.82 11.48
N THR A 62 22.99 1.92 12.18
CA THR A 62 23.53 0.62 12.58
C THR A 62 22.69 -0.52 11.99
N PRO A 63 23.19 -1.78 11.99
CA PRO A 63 22.40 -2.92 11.53
C PRO A 63 21.04 -3.06 12.24
N GLU A 64 20.98 -2.74 13.54
CA GLU A 64 19.77 -2.77 14.37
C GLU A 64 18.67 -1.82 13.88
N ASP A 65 19.02 -0.75 13.15
CA ASP A 65 18.02 0.15 12.56
C ASP A 65 17.30 -0.50 11.37
N GLY A 66 17.95 -1.44 10.68
CA GLY A 66 17.44 -2.07 9.46
C GLY A 66 16.04 -2.67 9.61
N PRO A 67 15.79 -3.56 10.59
CA PRO A 67 14.46 -4.13 10.82
C PRO A 67 13.37 -3.09 11.10
N ALA A 68 13.69 -2.01 11.81
CA ALA A 68 12.74 -0.93 12.08
C ALA A 68 12.40 -0.13 10.81
N LEU A 69 13.41 0.17 9.98
CA LEU A 69 13.22 0.86 8.70
C LEU A 69 12.38 0.03 7.72
N LEU A 70 12.70 -1.25 7.56
CA LEU A 70 12.03 -2.17 6.63
C LEU A 70 10.61 -2.54 7.10
N GLY A 71 10.37 -2.48 8.42
CA GLY A 71 9.08 -2.73 9.04
C GLY A 71 8.19 -1.49 9.20
N ASP A 72 8.62 -0.28 8.78
CA ASP A 72 7.89 0.96 9.07
C ASP A 72 6.46 0.98 8.49
N CYS A 73 5.52 1.33 9.38
CA CYS A 73 4.08 1.32 9.12
C CYS A 73 3.47 2.74 9.04
N ILE A 74 4.27 3.79 8.88
CA ILE A 74 3.74 5.15 8.75
C ILE A 74 3.42 5.43 7.29
N ASP A 75 2.17 5.81 7.00
CA ASP A 75 1.81 6.34 5.69
C ASP A 75 2.23 7.82 5.64
N PRO A 76 3.16 8.21 4.75
CA PRO A 76 3.71 9.56 4.72
C PRO A 76 2.70 10.62 4.25
N PHE A 77 1.68 10.23 3.48
CA PHE A 77 0.63 11.18 3.05
C PHE A 77 -0.39 11.43 4.16
N GLU A 78 -0.54 10.46 5.07
CA GLU A 78 -1.45 10.54 6.20
C GLU A 78 -0.77 10.93 7.51
N GLY A 79 0.57 10.89 7.55
CA GLY A 79 1.40 11.19 8.71
C GLY A 79 0.99 10.41 9.94
N ARG A 80 0.55 9.16 9.76
CA ARG A 80 0.10 8.28 10.84
C ARG A 80 0.23 6.82 10.44
N LYS A 81 0.21 5.96 11.45
CA LYS A 81 0.31 4.52 11.28
C LYS A 81 -0.87 3.94 10.49
N ARG A 82 -0.56 2.93 9.68
CA ARG A 82 -1.47 2.12 8.88
C ARG A 82 -0.98 0.67 8.89
N VAL A 83 -1.88 -0.27 8.64
CA VAL A 83 -1.51 -1.69 8.49
C VAL A 83 -1.34 -2.11 7.03
N VAL A 84 -1.87 -1.33 6.09
CA VAL A 84 -1.78 -1.56 4.64
C VAL A 84 -1.77 -0.22 3.89
N GLY A 85 -1.38 -0.23 2.61
CA GLY A 85 -1.39 0.97 1.75
C GLY A 85 0.00 1.49 1.44
N ASN A 86 0.23 2.80 1.56
CA ASN A 86 1.47 3.47 1.10
C ASN A 86 2.66 3.36 2.07
N ILE A 87 2.66 2.33 2.94
CA ILE A 87 3.66 2.09 3.99
C ILE A 87 4.83 1.25 3.48
N VAL A 88 5.99 1.33 4.15
CA VAL A 88 7.19 0.56 3.79
C VAL A 88 6.96 -0.94 3.98
N ALA A 89 6.38 -1.33 5.11
CA ALA A 89 6.01 -2.70 5.44
C ALA A 89 4.82 -3.19 4.60
N ALA A 90 5.07 -3.43 3.32
CA ALA A 90 4.07 -3.95 2.41
C ALA A 90 3.67 -5.37 2.82
N MET A 91 2.37 -5.63 2.90
CA MET A 91 1.77 -6.95 3.17
C MET A 91 2.21 -8.03 2.18
N ASN A 92 2.79 -7.65 1.03
CA ASN A 92 3.28 -8.61 0.05
C ASN A 92 4.78 -8.94 0.18
N ASN A 93 5.41 -8.53 1.28
CA ASN A 93 6.83 -8.74 1.53
C ASN A 93 7.14 -10.21 1.86
N VAL A 94 7.78 -10.91 0.91
CA VAL A 94 8.22 -12.30 1.05
C VAL A 94 9.59 -12.45 1.74
N GLN A 95 10.43 -11.41 1.69
CA GLN A 95 11.73 -11.39 2.35
C GLN A 95 12.20 -9.96 2.65
N SER A 96 12.90 -9.81 3.78
CA SER A 96 13.60 -8.59 4.21
C SER A 96 15.00 -8.96 4.68
N VAL A 97 15.99 -8.18 4.26
CA VAL A 97 17.41 -8.47 4.47
C VAL A 97 18.14 -7.20 4.90
N VAL A 98 19.03 -7.34 5.89
CA VAL A 98 19.97 -6.31 6.31
C VAL A 98 21.37 -6.86 6.06
N LEU A 99 22.25 -6.07 5.46
CA LEU A 99 23.62 -6.46 5.15
C LEU A 99 24.57 -5.41 5.73
N SER A 100 25.57 -5.86 6.49
CA SER A 100 26.73 -5.05 6.89
C SER A 100 28.00 -5.71 6.34
N PRO A 101 28.44 -5.31 5.12
CA PRO A 101 29.64 -5.89 4.53
C PRO A 101 30.92 -5.63 5.33
N GLU A 102 31.01 -4.49 6.02
CA GLU A 102 32.17 -4.16 6.85
C GLU A 102 32.28 -5.08 8.08
N ASP A 103 31.14 -5.56 8.59
CA ASP A 103 31.07 -6.48 9.73
C ASP A 103 31.01 -7.96 9.32
N ASP A 104 31.13 -8.27 8.03
CA ASP A 104 30.97 -9.63 7.47
C ASP A 104 29.62 -10.27 7.84
N ALA A 105 28.55 -9.47 7.90
CA ALA A 105 27.27 -9.87 8.49
C ALA A 105 26.06 -9.67 7.56
N LEU A 106 25.14 -10.64 7.62
CA LEU A 106 23.87 -10.69 6.89
C LEU A 106 22.77 -11.07 7.88
N TRP A 107 21.67 -10.35 7.90
CA TRP A 107 20.48 -10.72 8.67
C TRP A 107 19.27 -10.87 7.75
N MET A 108 18.55 -11.98 7.91
CA MET A 108 17.35 -12.28 7.12
C MET A 108 16.13 -12.38 8.02
N ALA A 109 15.05 -11.69 7.66
CA ALA A 109 13.79 -11.78 8.40
C ALA A 109 13.31 -13.23 8.47
N HIS A 110 12.81 -13.64 9.64
CA HIS A 110 12.41 -15.00 9.90
C HIS A 110 11.07 -15.06 10.64
N GLY A 111 10.12 -15.78 10.08
CA GLY A 111 8.80 -16.01 10.66
C GLY A 111 7.73 -16.11 9.58
N ASP A 112 6.50 -15.76 9.96
CA ASP A 112 5.33 -15.84 9.09
C ASP A 112 5.28 -14.69 8.09
N TYR A 113 4.55 -14.88 7.00
CA TYR A 113 4.26 -13.81 6.06
C TYR A 113 3.30 -12.79 6.68
N PRO A 114 3.47 -11.46 6.48
CA PRO A 114 4.50 -10.80 5.68
C PRO A 114 5.78 -10.59 6.51
N VAL A 115 6.92 -10.96 5.95
CA VAL A 115 8.06 -11.26 6.83
C VAL A 115 8.76 -10.04 7.41
N CYS A 116 8.60 -8.86 6.79
CA CYS A 116 9.11 -7.59 7.29
C CYS A 116 8.52 -7.17 8.64
N LEU A 117 7.39 -7.77 9.06
CA LEU A 117 6.71 -7.48 10.31
C LEU A 117 7.00 -8.50 11.42
N ASN A 118 7.87 -9.50 11.18
CA ASN A 118 8.25 -10.45 12.22
C ASN A 118 9.17 -9.83 13.26
N ASP A 119 9.24 -10.50 14.41
CA ASP A 119 9.96 -10.05 15.59
C ASP A 119 11.45 -10.43 15.57
N ARG A 120 11.95 -11.04 14.48
CA ARG A 120 13.31 -11.58 14.42
C ARG A 120 13.92 -11.61 13.02
N PHE A 121 15.19 -11.22 12.94
CA PHE A 121 16.03 -11.41 11.77
C PHE A 121 17.21 -12.31 12.16
N ARG A 122 17.33 -13.46 11.50
CA ARG A 122 18.41 -14.41 11.77
C ARG A 122 19.72 -13.93 11.21
N GLY A 123 20.76 -13.96 12.03
CA GLY A 123 22.09 -13.46 11.68
C GLY A 123 23.00 -14.54 11.10
N PHE A 124 23.72 -14.19 10.05
CA PHE A 124 24.71 -15.02 9.40
C PHE A 124 26.01 -14.26 9.09
N ARG A 125 27.14 -14.95 9.12
CA ARG A 125 28.44 -14.51 8.64
C ARG A 125 28.57 -14.79 7.15
N ILE A 126 28.83 -13.75 6.35
CA ILE A 126 28.85 -13.86 4.88
C ILE A 126 29.99 -14.76 4.41
N SER A 127 31.20 -14.59 4.96
CA SER A 127 32.37 -15.40 4.59
C SER A 127 32.15 -16.89 4.84
N ALA A 128 31.60 -17.27 6.00
CA ALA A 128 31.32 -18.65 6.35
C ALA A 128 30.25 -19.28 5.44
N LEU A 129 29.19 -18.53 5.11
CA LEU A 129 28.19 -18.97 4.13
C LEU A 129 28.81 -19.23 2.74
N TRP A 130 29.75 -18.40 2.33
CA TRP A 130 30.45 -18.55 1.05
C TRP A 130 31.38 -19.76 1.01
N GLU A 131 32.05 -20.04 2.13
CA GLU A 131 32.96 -21.18 2.29
C GLU A 131 32.23 -22.50 2.58
N GLY A 132 30.94 -22.44 2.94
CA GLY A 132 30.14 -23.60 3.34
C GLY A 132 30.51 -24.12 4.73
N ASP A 133 31.01 -23.26 5.63
CA ASP A 133 31.31 -23.63 7.02
C ASP A 133 30.08 -23.43 7.92
N GLU A 134 29.20 -24.44 7.92
CA GLU A 134 27.96 -24.50 8.72
C GLU A 134 28.19 -24.47 10.25
N ASN A 135 29.45 -24.48 10.73
CA ASN A 135 29.73 -24.39 12.17
C ASN A 135 30.02 -22.94 12.62
N GLN A 136 30.20 -22.02 11.67
CA GLN A 136 30.64 -20.65 11.92
C GLN A 136 29.82 -19.61 11.15
N ASP A 137 28.73 -20.02 10.53
CA ASP A 137 27.84 -19.14 9.79
C ASP A 137 26.87 -18.41 10.70
N ASP A 138 26.41 -18.97 11.82
CA ASP A 138 25.49 -18.26 12.73
C ASP A 138 26.19 -17.10 13.51
N ILE A 139 25.52 -15.94 13.58
CA ILE A 139 25.84 -14.81 14.47
C ILE A 139 24.58 -14.38 15.25
N ASP A 140 24.71 -13.39 16.13
CA ASP A 140 23.57 -12.91 16.92
C ASP A 140 22.42 -12.38 16.02
N ASP A 141 21.19 -12.78 16.35
CA ASP A 141 19.96 -12.32 15.69
C ASP A 141 19.71 -10.83 15.99
N LEU A 142 19.10 -10.13 15.03
CA LEU A 142 18.52 -8.81 15.26
C LEU A 142 17.05 -8.93 15.69
N PRO A 143 16.56 -8.05 16.59
CA PRO A 143 15.13 -7.95 16.84
C PRO A 143 14.41 -7.42 15.61
N GLY A 144 13.14 -7.76 15.47
CA GLY A 144 12.26 -7.19 14.46
C GLY A 144 11.91 -5.72 14.75
N GLY A 145 11.24 -5.08 13.79
CA GLY A 145 10.82 -3.69 13.94
C GLY A 145 9.74 -3.45 15.00
N GLY A 146 9.01 -4.50 15.43
CA GLY A 146 8.02 -4.42 16.50
C GLY A 146 6.87 -3.43 16.24
N GLN A 147 6.56 -3.15 14.97
CA GLN A 147 5.72 -2.02 14.60
C GLN A 147 4.23 -2.27 14.83
N LEU A 148 3.76 -3.52 14.86
CA LEU A 148 2.34 -3.86 15.05
C LEU A 148 2.07 -4.53 16.40
N ASP A 149 0.98 -4.13 17.04
CA ASP A 149 0.43 -4.82 18.22
C ASP A 149 -0.41 -6.05 17.84
N ALA A 150 -0.89 -6.78 18.84
CA ALA A 150 -1.65 -8.02 18.62
C ALA A 150 -2.98 -7.79 17.87
N THR A 151 -3.66 -6.66 18.09
CA THR A 151 -4.93 -6.33 17.42
C THR A 151 -4.69 -5.96 15.97
N GLU A 152 -3.65 -5.17 15.69
CA GLU A 152 -3.26 -4.79 14.33
C GLU A 152 -2.77 -5.99 13.52
N ARG A 153 -2.00 -6.89 14.14
CA ARG A 153 -1.60 -8.17 13.51
C ARG A 153 -2.81 -9.04 13.17
N ALA A 154 -3.78 -9.15 14.08
CA ALA A 154 -5.01 -9.90 13.81
C ALA A 154 -5.85 -9.28 12.69
N ALA A 155 -5.94 -7.94 12.63
CA ALA A 155 -6.65 -7.25 11.57
C ALA A 155 -5.94 -7.39 10.20
N LEU A 156 -4.60 -7.33 10.18
CA LEU A 156 -3.80 -7.59 8.98
C LEU A 156 -4.00 -9.02 8.48
N PHE A 157 -3.99 -10.01 9.38
CA PHE A 157 -4.26 -11.40 9.03
C PHE A 157 -5.62 -11.58 8.33
N GLU A 158 -6.69 -10.95 8.86
CA GLU A 158 -7.99 -10.97 8.19
C GLU A 158 -7.93 -10.28 6.82
N TYR A 159 -7.15 -9.20 6.66
CA TYR A 159 -6.96 -8.57 5.35
C TYR A 159 -6.22 -9.48 4.34
N GLU A 160 -5.24 -10.26 4.80
CA GLU A 160 -4.53 -11.24 3.98
C GLU A 160 -5.41 -12.42 3.59
N GLU A 161 -6.23 -12.92 4.51
CA GLU A 161 -7.26 -13.93 4.20
C GLU A 161 -8.26 -13.41 3.17
N ALA A 162 -8.63 -12.12 3.24
CA ALA A 162 -9.46 -11.49 2.23
C ALA A 162 -8.76 -11.43 0.86
N TRP A 163 -7.46 -11.13 0.85
CA TRP A 163 -6.65 -11.09 -0.36
C TRP A 163 -6.55 -12.46 -1.02
N SER A 164 -6.23 -13.50 -0.24
CA SER A 164 -6.17 -14.88 -0.73
C SER A 164 -7.53 -15.38 -1.22
N ALA A 165 -8.61 -15.08 -0.47
CA ALA A 165 -9.96 -15.43 -0.90
C ALA A 165 -10.31 -14.79 -2.26
N TYR A 166 -9.94 -13.53 -2.47
CA TYR A 166 -10.24 -12.82 -3.71
C TYR A 166 -9.38 -13.28 -4.89
N LEU A 167 -8.06 -13.34 -4.74
CA LEU A 167 -7.15 -13.63 -5.86
C LEU A 167 -6.97 -15.12 -6.14
N ASP A 168 -6.79 -15.94 -5.09
CA ASP A 168 -6.45 -17.35 -5.27
C ASP A 168 -7.70 -18.23 -5.39
N GLN A 169 -8.72 -17.91 -4.59
CA GLN A 169 -9.93 -18.72 -4.48
C GLN A 169 -11.08 -18.19 -5.36
N LEU A 170 -10.95 -16.96 -5.89
CA LEU A 170 -11.98 -16.25 -6.65
C LEU A 170 -13.32 -16.16 -5.89
N ASP A 171 -13.26 -16.06 -4.56
CA ASP A 171 -14.40 -15.99 -3.66
C ASP A 171 -14.54 -14.57 -3.08
N THR A 172 -15.24 -13.72 -3.83
CA THR A 172 -15.52 -12.35 -3.42
C THR A 172 -16.35 -12.28 -2.13
N SER A 173 -17.22 -13.25 -1.87
CA SER A 173 -18.07 -13.22 -0.67
C SER A 173 -17.26 -13.49 0.59
N LYS A 174 -16.36 -14.47 0.54
CA LYS A 174 -15.41 -14.75 1.62
C LYS A 174 -14.43 -13.60 1.82
N ALA A 175 -13.94 -12.99 0.74
CA ALA A 175 -13.10 -11.80 0.83
C ALA A 175 -13.80 -10.65 1.57
N VAL A 176 -15.06 -10.35 1.24
CA VAL A 176 -15.85 -9.33 1.94
C VAL A 176 -16.06 -9.69 3.42
N PHE A 177 -16.31 -10.96 3.74
CA PHE A 177 -16.45 -11.41 5.13
C PHE A 177 -15.20 -11.08 5.96
N HIS A 178 -14.01 -11.42 5.46
CA HIS A 178 -12.75 -11.15 6.14
C HIS A 178 -12.45 -9.64 6.26
N LEU A 179 -12.74 -8.83 5.24
CA LEU A 179 -12.59 -7.37 5.32
C LEU A 179 -13.50 -6.74 6.39
N LEU A 180 -14.72 -7.26 6.56
CA LEU A 180 -15.62 -6.79 7.62
C LEU A 180 -15.11 -7.19 9.02
N ARG A 181 -14.56 -8.40 9.17
CA ARG A 181 -13.89 -8.81 10.43
C ARG A 181 -12.67 -7.96 10.75
N ALA A 182 -11.85 -7.64 9.74
CA ALA A 182 -10.73 -6.72 9.91
C ALA A 182 -11.20 -5.34 10.39
N THR A 183 -12.35 -4.86 9.86
CA THR A 183 -12.98 -3.60 10.29
C THR A 183 -13.47 -3.66 11.73
N GLU A 184 -13.99 -4.80 12.19
CA GLU A 184 -14.41 -4.99 13.59
C GLU A 184 -13.20 -4.97 14.55
N LEU A 185 -12.08 -5.56 14.15
CA LEU A 185 -10.84 -5.59 14.93
C LEU A 185 -10.15 -4.23 14.98
N LEU A 186 -10.13 -3.50 13.87
CA LEU A 186 -9.48 -2.20 13.75
C LEU A 186 -10.38 -1.18 13.02
N PRO A 187 -11.42 -0.63 13.70
CA PRO A 187 -12.40 0.25 13.07
C PRO A 187 -11.83 1.56 12.51
N GLY A 188 -10.65 1.96 12.96
CA GLY A 188 -9.96 3.17 12.51
C GLY A 188 -9.19 3.01 11.18
N GLU A 189 -9.08 1.80 10.63
CA GLU A 189 -8.42 1.56 9.35
C GLU A 189 -9.41 1.72 8.18
N PRO A 190 -9.34 2.81 7.40
CA PRO A 190 -10.32 3.07 6.34
C PRO A 190 -10.21 2.11 5.15
N THR A 191 -9.06 1.45 4.97
CA THR A 191 -8.82 0.58 3.81
C THR A 191 -9.77 -0.62 3.79
N PHE A 192 -10.13 -1.16 4.95
CA PHE A 192 -10.96 -2.37 5.05
C PHE A 192 -12.40 -2.15 4.53
N PRO A 193 -13.18 -1.19 5.03
CA PRO A 193 -14.52 -0.92 4.49
C PRO A 193 -14.45 -0.43 3.04
N ARG A 194 -13.42 0.33 2.66
CA ARG A 194 -13.21 0.76 1.27
C ARG A 194 -13.10 -0.45 0.33
N MET A 195 -12.22 -1.39 0.63
CA MET A 195 -12.02 -2.58 -0.20
C MET A 195 -13.28 -3.45 -0.24
N ALA A 196 -13.97 -3.63 0.90
CA ALA A 196 -15.22 -4.38 0.94
C ALA A 196 -16.30 -3.73 0.07
N GLY A 197 -16.42 -2.40 0.13
CA GLY A 197 -17.32 -1.62 -0.72
C GLY A 197 -16.99 -1.77 -2.21
N LEU A 198 -15.71 -1.72 -2.59
CA LEU A 198 -15.25 -1.90 -3.97
C LEU A 198 -15.54 -3.31 -4.51
N LEU A 199 -15.33 -4.34 -3.70
CA LEU A 199 -15.66 -5.72 -4.07
C LEU A 199 -17.17 -5.89 -4.27
N LEU A 200 -18.00 -5.41 -3.34
CA LEU A 200 -19.47 -5.45 -3.48
C LEU A 200 -19.96 -4.63 -4.68
N LEU A 201 -19.33 -3.50 -4.98
CA LEU A 201 -19.61 -2.69 -6.17
C LEU A 201 -19.34 -3.49 -7.44
N LYS A 202 -18.24 -4.23 -7.51
CA LYS A 202 -17.89 -5.11 -8.64
C LYS A 202 -18.89 -6.26 -8.82
N GLU A 203 -19.40 -6.82 -7.72
CA GLU A 203 -20.45 -7.85 -7.71
C GLU A 203 -21.86 -7.32 -7.97
N LYS A 204 -21.99 -6.02 -8.28
CA LYS A 204 -23.27 -5.34 -8.51
C LYS A 204 -24.20 -5.31 -7.29
N LEU A 205 -23.66 -5.54 -6.10
CA LEU A 205 -24.37 -5.49 -4.82
C LEU A 205 -24.38 -4.05 -4.25
N TYR A 206 -24.85 -3.09 -5.06
CA TYR A 206 -24.68 -1.66 -4.81
C TYR A 206 -25.27 -1.19 -3.48
N ALA A 207 -26.46 -1.69 -3.11
CA ALA A 207 -27.11 -1.33 -1.86
C ALA A 207 -26.29 -1.76 -0.63
N ARG A 208 -25.49 -2.83 -0.74
CA ARG A 208 -24.58 -3.30 0.32
C ARG A 208 -23.24 -2.55 0.27
N ALA A 209 -22.78 -2.16 -0.91
CA ALA A 209 -21.54 -1.40 -1.09
C ALA A 209 -21.64 0.03 -0.54
N LEU A 210 -22.76 0.71 -0.81
CA LEU A 210 -22.96 2.12 -0.48
C LEU A 210 -22.65 2.51 0.97
N PRO A 211 -23.17 1.83 2.02
CA PRO A 211 -22.88 2.21 3.41
C PRO A 211 -21.38 2.13 3.75
N LEU A 212 -20.65 1.15 3.22
CA LEU A 212 -19.20 1.01 3.44
C LEU A 212 -18.41 2.11 2.73
N LEU A 213 -18.83 2.47 1.51
CA LEU A 213 -18.22 3.56 0.76
C LEU A 213 -18.52 4.93 1.40
N LEU A 214 -19.71 5.11 1.97
CA LEU A 214 -20.09 6.31 2.73
C LEU A 214 -19.25 6.46 4.00
N GLN A 215 -19.10 5.39 4.79
CA GLN A 215 -18.22 5.37 5.95
C GLN A 215 -16.80 5.82 5.58
N ASN A 216 -16.31 5.41 4.40
CA ASN A 216 -14.99 5.83 3.94
C ASN A 216 -14.90 7.34 3.67
N THR A 217 -16.01 8.04 3.37
CA THR A 217 -16.01 9.52 3.22
C THR A 217 -16.00 10.28 4.54
N GLU A 218 -16.31 9.60 5.64
CA GLU A 218 -16.29 10.17 7.00
C GLU A 218 -14.87 10.17 7.59
N TYR A 219 -13.95 9.39 7.00
CA TYR A 219 -12.57 9.36 7.41
C TYR A 219 -11.88 10.71 7.13
N ASP A 220 -11.15 11.21 8.12
CA ASP A 220 -10.39 12.46 8.04
C ASP A 220 -9.06 12.24 7.30
N TYR A 221 -9.14 12.09 5.98
CA TYR A 221 -7.98 11.98 5.09
C TYR A 221 -7.20 13.29 5.06
N ARG A 222 -5.89 13.19 5.30
CA ARG A 222 -4.96 14.29 5.03
C ARG A 222 -4.59 14.34 3.55
N ASP A 223 -4.52 13.19 2.89
CA ASP A 223 -4.28 13.14 1.46
C ASP A 223 -5.54 13.58 0.67
N PRO A 224 -5.46 14.70 -0.07
CA PRO A 224 -6.59 15.16 -0.87
C PRO A 224 -6.95 14.19 -2.00
N VAL A 225 -6.02 13.37 -2.50
CA VAL A 225 -6.30 12.36 -3.54
C VAL A 225 -7.19 11.26 -2.98
N MET A 226 -6.79 10.61 -1.87
CA MET A 226 -7.61 9.60 -1.21
C MET A 226 -8.96 10.15 -0.73
N ARG A 227 -8.99 11.39 -0.24
CA ARG A 227 -10.24 12.07 0.12
C ARG A 227 -11.17 12.20 -1.08
N ALA A 228 -10.68 12.70 -2.21
CA ALA A 228 -11.47 12.81 -3.42
C ALA A 228 -11.95 11.43 -3.91
N GLU A 229 -11.10 10.42 -3.80
CA GLU A 229 -11.40 9.06 -4.26
C GLU A 229 -12.56 8.44 -3.46
N ALA A 230 -12.60 8.65 -2.14
CA ALA A 230 -13.71 8.21 -1.30
C ALA A 230 -15.06 8.74 -1.82
N TYR A 231 -15.13 10.03 -2.16
CA TYR A 231 -16.33 10.64 -2.74
C TYR A 231 -16.64 10.14 -4.14
N ILE A 232 -15.63 9.89 -4.99
CA ILE A 232 -15.83 9.31 -6.32
C ILE A 232 -16.51 7.94 -6.22
N TRP A 233 -16.07 7.09 -5.29
CA TRP A 233 -16.66 5.74 -5.15
C TRP A 233 -18.11 5.78 -4.71
N VAL A 234 -18.47 6.68 -3.78
CA VAL A 234 -19.87 6.89 -3.38
C VAL A 234 -20.70 7.39 -4.57
N GLY A 235 -20.23 8.41 -5.29
CA GLY A 235 -20.93 8.94 -6.47
C GLY A 235 -21.18 7.86 -7.53
N ARG A 236 -20.17 7.03 -7.82
CA ARG A 236 -20.28 5.92 -8.77
C ARG A 236 -21.31 4.88 -8.32
N CYS A 237 -21.32 4.54 -7.03
CA CYS A 237 -22.30 3.62 -6.47
C CYS A 237 -23.74 4.16 -6.56
N LEU A 238 -23.93 5.44 -6.25
CA LEU A 238 -25.23 6.13 -6.32
C LEU A 238 -25.76 6.22 -7.76
N ASP A 239 -24.92 6.53 -8.74
CA ASP A 239 -25.32 6.51 -10.16
C ASP A 239 -25.82 5.12 -10.58
N LEU A 240 -25.16 4.06 -10.12
CA LEU A 240 -25.55 2.67 -10.42
C LEU A 240 -26.83 2.22 -9.71
N LEU A 241 -27.19 2.89 -8.60
CA LEU A 241 -28.48 2.77 -7.93
C LEU A 241 -29.58 3.65 -8.57
N GLY A 242 -29.24 4.48 -9.56
CA GLY A 242 -30.17 5.43 -10.18
C GLY A 242 -30.40 6.70 -9.34
N LEU A 243 -29.64 6.92 -8.27
CA LEU A 243 -29.75 8.05 -7.34
C LEU A 243 -28.89 9.22 -7.81
N ARG A 244 -29.18 9.72 -9.02
CA ARG A 244 -28.33 10.69 -9.72
C ARG A 244 -28.15 12.00 -8.97
N GLU A 245 -29.22 12.53 -8.38
CA GLU A 245 -29.19 13.81 -7.68
C GLU A 245 -28.23 13.78 -6.48
N GLU A 246 -28.18 12.67 -5.75
CA GLU A 246 -27.23 12.46 -4.67
C GLU A 246 -25.81 12.21 -5.21
N ALA A 247 -25.66 11.41 -6.26
CA ALA A 247 -24.37 11.13 -6.89
C ALA A 247 -23.62 12.41 -7.28
N VAL A 248 -24.35 13.37 -7.87
CA VAL A 248 -23.83 14.67 -8.29
C VAL A 248 -23.20 15.46 -7.13
N LYS A 249 -23.78 15.39 -5.93
CA LYS A 249 -23.23 16.10 -4.75
C LYS A 249 -21.84 15.56 -4.40
N HIS A 250 -21.67 14.24 -4.39
CA HIS A 250 -20.37 13.63 -4.10
C HIS A 250 -19.34 13.92 -5.20
N TYR A 251 -19.73 13.91 -6.48
CA TYR A 251 -18.82 14.30 -7.56
C TYR A 251 -18.40 15.76 -7.50
N ALA A 252 -19.30 16.67 -7.13
CA ALA A 252 -18.97 18.09 -6.94
C ALA A 252 -17.95 18.29 -5.81
N ILE A 253 -18.09 17.55 -4.70
CA ILE A 253 -17.10 17.57 -3.61
C ILE A 253 -15.74 17.07 -4.12
N ALA A 254 -15.71 15.90 -4.78
CA ALA A 254 -14.46 15.34 -5.33
C ALA A 254 -13.78 16.29 -6.33
N ALA A 255 -14.56 16.97 -7.18
CA ALA A 255 -14.07 17.97 -8.11
C ALA A 255 -13.47 19.18 -7.39
N GLY A 256 -14.13 19.67 -6.34
CA GLY A 256 -13.70 20.83 -5.56
C GLY A 256 -12.41 20.64 -4.76
N LEU A 257 -12.00 19.39 -4.52
CA LEU A 257 -10.74 19.06 -3.84
C LEU A 257 -9.49 19.31 -4.71
N ASN A 258 -9.64 19.55 -6.01
CA ASN A 258 -8.53 19.88 -6.93
C ASN A 258 -7.34 18.90 -6.88
N ALA A 259 -7.62 17.61 -6.68
CA ALA A 259 -6.63 16.53 -6.58
C ALA A 259 -6.64 15.62 -7.83
N PRO A 260 -6.00 16.02 -8.94
CA PRO A 260 -5.95 15.19 -10.14
C PRO A 260 -5.11 13.91 -9.92
N PRO A 261 -5.41 12.80 -10.61
CA PRO A 261 -6.44 12.68 -11.65
C PRO A 261 -7.86 12.45 -11.11
N VAL A 262 -8.02 12.21 -9.81
CA VAL A 262 -9.29 11.81 -9.19
C VAL A 262 -10.34 12.93 -9.27
N SER A 263 -9.96 14.18 -9.01
CA SER A 263 -10.87 15.33 -9.14
C SER A 263 -11.36 15.55 -10.58
N ALA A 264 -10.55 15.20 -11.59
CA ALA A 264 -10.96 15.26 -13.00
C ALA A 264 -12.05 14.21 -13.32
N ALA A 265 -12.02 13.05 -12.65
CA ALA A 265 -13.12 12.09 -12.67
C ALA A 265 -14.39 12.70 -12.08
N GLY A 266 -14.25 13.47 -11.00
CA GLY A 266 -15.35 14.20 -10.35
C GLY A 266 -16.00 15.19 -11.32
N VAL A 267 -15.21 16.03 -11.98
CA VAL A 267 -15.72 16.97 -13.01
C VAL A 267 -16.46 16.24 -14.12
N ARG A 268 -15.88 15.15 -14.64
CA ARG A 268 -16.48 14.33 -15.70
C ARG A 268 -17.82 13.74 -15.26
N HIS A 269 -17.85 13.13 -14.08
CA HIS A 269 -19.02 12.40 -13.60
C HIS A 269 -20.10 13.29 -12.98
N TRP A 270 -19.75 14.52 -12.62
CA TRP A 270 -20.72 15.58 -12.36
C TRP A 270 -21.57 15.88 -13.60
N GLN A 271 -20.97 15.87 -14.80
CA GLN A 271 -21.70 16.10 -16.05
C GLN A 271 -22.38 14.84 -16.59
N ILE A 272 -21.69 13.70 -16.53
CA ILE A 272 -22.14 12.45 -17.17
C ILE A 272 -22.19 11.32 -16.13
N PRO A 273 -23.35 10.64 -15.95
CA PRO A 273 -23.45 9.56 -14.97
C PRO A 273 -22.50 8.41 -15.28
N PHE A 274 -21.89 7.87 -14.23
CA PHE A 274 -21.13 6.63 -14.29
C PHE A 274 -22.05 5.47 -14.70
N LYS A 275 -21.58 4.59 -15.57
CA LYS A 275 -22.34 3.48 -16.15
C LYS A 275 -21.76 2.13 -15.75
N ALA A 276 -22.62 1.13 -15.65
CA ALA A 276 -22.24 -0.22 -15.23
C ALA A 276 -21.10 -0.84 -16.07
N TRP A 277 -21.06 -0.59 -17.39
CA TRP A 277 -19.98 -1.09 -18.25
C TRP A 277 -18.61 -0.52 -17.89
N GLN A 278 -18.54 0.64 -17.23
CA GLN A 278 -17.28 1.23 -16.80
C GLN A 278 -16.66 0.47 -15.61
N LEU A 279 -17.43 -0.36 -14.88
CA LEU A 279 -16.91 -1.27 -13.85
C LEU A 279 -15.93 -2.31 -14.41
N LEU A 280 -15.98 -2.60 -15.72
CA LEU A 280 -15.03 -3.50 -16.37
C LEU A 280 -13.60 -2.97 -16.34
N ASN A 281 -13.42 -1.64 -16.23
CA ASN A 281 -12.11 -0.98 -16.18
C ASN A 281 -11.62 -0.72 -14.74
N ILE A 282 -12.29 -1.30 -13.75
CA ILE A 282 -11.94 -1.16 -12.33
C ILE A 282 -11.42 -2.51 -11.84
N ALA A 283 -10.20 -2.51 -11.34
CA ALA A 283 -9.58 -3.67 -10.70
C ALA A 283 -9.25 -3.32 -9.23
N PRO A 284 -9.96 -3.90 -8.25
CA PRO A 284 -9.54 -3.85 -6.85
C PRO A 284 -8.10 -4.38 -6.71
N GLU A 285 -7.26 -3.67 -5.97
CA GLU A 285 -5.84 -3.97 -5.79
C GLU A 285 -5.46 -3.87 -4.31
N PHE A 286 -5.21 -5.02 -3.70
CA PHE A 286 -5.05 -5.14 -2.25
C PHE A 286 -3.74 -4.52 -1.74
N ILE A 287 -2.67 -4.55 -2.54
CA ILE A 287 -1.35 -4.05 -2.13
C ILE A 287 -1.38 -2.54 -1.87
N VAL A 288 -2.05 -1.79 -2.76
CA VAL A 288 -2.21 -0.32 -2.61
C VAL A 288 -3.47 0.03 -1.82
N GLY A 289 -4.30 -0.96 -1.48
CA GLY A 289 -5.50 -0.78 -0.67
C GLY A 289 -6.64 -0.02 -1.37
N THR A 290 -6.67 0.05 -2.69
CA THR A 290 -7.76 0.71 -3.44
C THR A 290 -7.99 0.05 -4.80
N ALA A 291 -8.64 0.69 -5.76
CA ALA A 291 -8.81 0.15 -7.10
C ALA A 291 -7.99 0.89 -8.17
N LEU A 292 -7.40 0.11 -9.07
CA LEU A 292 -6.86 0.61 -10.33
C LEU A 292 -8.04 0.95 -11.24
N ALA A 293 -8.24 2.25 -11.47
CA ALA A 293 -9.31 2.75 -12.30
C ALA A 293 -8.83 3.88 -13.20
N LYS A 294 -9.53 4.06 -14.33
CA LYS A 294 -9.44 5.30 -15.10
C LYS A 294 -10.27 6.36 -14.38
N PHE A 295 -9.58 7.36 -13.85
CA PHE A 295 -10.19 8.56 -13.27
C PHE A 295 -10.49 9.56 -14.39
#